data_AF-A0A4V2U3Q5-F1
#
_entry.id   AF-A0A4V2U3Q5-F1
#
_cell.length_a   1.000
_cell.length_b   1.000
_cell.length_c   1.000
_cell.angle_alpha   90.00
_cell.angle_beta   90.00
_cell.angle_gamma   90.00
#
_symmetry.space_group_name_H-M   'P 1'
#
loop_
_entity.id
_entity.type
_entity.pdbx_description
1 polymer ?
#
loop_
_entity_poly.entity_id
_entity_poly.type
_entity_poly.pdbx_seq_one_letter_code
_entity_poly.pdbx_strand_id
1 'polypeptide(L)'
;MTDLACAAGIDVGRDHLDFSVAPQGHCWRVRNEPAGIATLVARLRRHGVIRVALEAIGPYAERLIQALAGAGIAVGAVDPRRIKAWRTAEGRLAKNDRLDAALIARFALLMPDIVRPVPDRESRALRALSTRRRQIVEMIAMEKTRLKQALDAEIAASHRSLIARLAEERQHIEAELEARLCAGEQAERFTLLQSAPGVGPAIAITLMADLPELDRLDRRALASLAGLAPQISQSGAGQPSAHIAGGRPCVRSALYLAALSAARLDHGYKAEYQAMRLAGKPAKVALVAIARKLLVALSSMARQNRPWQDKPPSKT
;
A
#
# COMPACT_ATOMS: atom_id res chain seq x y z
N MET A 1 -1.33 8.09 -40.61
CA MET A 1 -0.18 8.16 -39.68
C MET A 1 -0.69 7.73 -38.33
N THR A 2 -0.40 6.50 -37.94
CA THR A 2 -0.76 5.95 -36.63
C THR A 2 -0.12 6.82 -35.57
N ASP A 3 -0.90 7.58 -34.80
CA ASP A 3 -0.39 8.39 -33.70
C ASP A 3 0.42 7.48 -32.79
N LEU A 4 1.76 7.63 -32.81
CA LEU A 4 2.63 6.96 -31.87
C LEU A 4 2.26 7.50 -30.49
N ALA A 5 1.48 6.73 -29.73
CA ALA A 5 1.10 7.07 -28.38
C ALA A 5 2.35 7.50 -27.61
N CYS A 6 2.43 8.76 -27.18
CA CYS A 6 3.57 9.27 -26.42
C CYS A 6 3.30 9.09 -24.93
N ALA A 7 4.30 8.61 -24.20
CA ALA A 7 4.23 8.44 -22.75
C ALA A 7 5.38 9.19 -22.09
N ALA A 8 5.13 9.75 -20.91
CA ALA A 8 6.17 10.36 -20.10
C ALA A 8 6.42 9.58 -18.82
N GLY A 9 7.67 9.59 -18.39
CA GLY A 9 8.11 9.09 -17.08
C GLY A 9 8.67 10.24 -16.28
N ILE A 10 8.30 10.32 -15.00
CA ILE A 10 8.78 11.35 -14.10
C ILE A 10 9.34 10.68 -12.85
N ASP A 11 10.59 11.00 -12.53
CA ASP A 11 11.18 10.77 -11.23
C ASP A 11 10.97 12.00 -10.34
N VAL A 12 10.40 11.77 -9.16
CA VAL A 12 9.88 12.82 -8.28
C VAL A 12 10.78 12.98 -7.07
N GLY A 13 11.62 14.02 -7.09
CA GLY A 13 12.43 14.44 -5.95
C GLY A 13 11.74 15.51 -5.09
N ARG A 14 12.35 15.79 -3.92
CA ARG A 14 11.90 16.89 -3.04
C ARG A 14 12.01 18.25 -3.73
N ASP A 15 13.18 18.52 -4.31
CA ASP A 15 13.54 19.84 -4.84
C ASP A 15 13.44 19.90 -6.38
N HIS A 16 13.50 18.76 -7.05
CA HIS A 16 13.53 18.65 -8.51
C HIS A 16 12.58 17.57 -9.04
N LEU A 17 12.12 17.77 -10.28
CA LEU A 17 11.38 16.79 -11.07
C LEU A 17 12.17 16.52 -12.34
N ASP A 18 12.61 15.29 -12.52
CA ASP A 18 13.26 14.81 -13.74
C ASP A 18 12.24 14.06 -14.57
N PHE A 19 12.08 14.45 -15.84
CA PHE A 19 11.07 13.85 -16.70
C PHE A 19 11.58 13.61 -18.10
N SER A 20 11.08 12.54 -18.70
CA SER A 20 11.41 12.16 -20.06
C SER A 20 10.17 11.74 -20.84
N VAL A 21 10.20 11.92 -22.16
CA VAL A 21 9.13 11.55 -23.08
C VAL A 21 9.62 10.45 -24.01
N ALA A 22 8.88 9.36 -24.10
CA ALA A 22 9.09 8.27 -25.03
C ALA A 22 8.05 8.34 -26.18
N PRO A 23 8.44 7.99 -27.42
CA PRO A 23 9.73 7.38 -27.80
C PRO A 23 10.88 8.37 -28.04
N GLN A 24 10.64 9.68 -28.07
CA GLN A 24 11.61 10.68 -28.55
C GLN A 24 12.87 10.79 -27.68
N GLY A 25 12.83 10.35 -26.41
CA GLY A 25 13.99 10.31 -25.52
C GLY A 25 14.40 11.67 -24.96
N HIS A 26 13.60 12.73 -25.19
CA HIS A 26 13.86 14.02 -24.58
C HIS A 26 13.81 13.91 -23.05
N CYS A 27 14.71 14.60 -22.37
CA CYS A 27 14.76 14.62 -20.91
C CYS A 27 15.03 16.03 -20.40
N TRP A 28 14.37 16.40 -19.31
CA TRP A 28 14.52 17.70 -18.68
C TRP A 28 14.44 17.58 -17.16
N ARG A 29 14.90 18.65 -16.51
CA ARG A 29 14.78 18.85 -15.07
C ARG A 29 14.11 20.19 -14.81
N VAL A 30 13.15 20.22 -13.89
CA VAL A 30 12.56 21.45 -13.34
C VAL A 30 12.61 21.43 -11.82
N ARG A 31 12.41 22.58 -11.18
CA ARG A 31 12.18 22.63 -9.73
C ARG A 31 10.80 22.07 -9.38
N ASN A 32 10.70 21.40 -8.23
CA ASN A 32 9.43 20.90 -7.69
C ASN A 32 8.64 22.03 -7.00
N GLU A 33 8.30 23.05 -7.79
CA GLU A 33 7.59 24.25 -7.37
C GLU A 33 6.55 24.63 -8.44
N PRO A 34 5.57 25.49 -8.14
CA PRO A 34 4.48 25.81 -9.07
C PRO A 34 4.93 26.23 -10.47
N ALA A 35 5.95 27.10 -10.57
CA ALA A 35 6.47 27.56 -11.86
C ALA A 35 7.17 26.45 -12.66
N GLY A 36 7.94 25.60 -11.97
CA GLY A 36 8.59 24.43 -12.58
C GLY A 36 7.58 23.40 -13.08
N ILE A 37 6.54 23.13 -12.29
CA ILE A 37 5.45 22.22 -12.67
C ILE A 37 4.67 22.77 -13.87
N ALA A 38 4.36 24.07 -13.91
CA ALA A 38 3.71 24.69 -15.06
C ALA A 38 4.55 24.54 -16.35
N THR A 39 5.87 24.74 -16.23
CA THR A 39 6.82 24.53 -17.33
C THR A 39 6.83 23.08 -17.82
N LEU A 40 6.81 22.12 -16.89
CA LEU A 40 6.73 20.69 -17.19
C LEU A 40 5.44 20.36 -17.94
N VAL A 41 4.29 20.80 -17.45
CA VAL A 41 2.98 20.56 -18.08
C VAL A 41 2.93 21.13 -19.50
N ALA A 42 3.43 22.35 -19.70
CA ALA A 42 3.48 22.97 -21.02
C ALA A 42 4.33 22.17 -22.01
N ARG A 43 5.47 21.62 -21.57
CA ARG A 43 6.32 20.76 -22.39
C ARG A 43 5.63 19.45 -22.74
N LEU A 44 4.99 18.79 -21.77
CA LEU A 44 4.26 17.54 -22.01
C LEU A 44 3.16 17.73 -23.07
N ARG A 45 2.39 18.82 -22.98
CA ARG A 45 1.36 19.16 -23.98
C ARG A 45 1.94 19.39 -25.37
N ARG A 46 3.04 20.11 -25.48
CA ARG A 46 3.73 20.34 -26.77
C ARG A 46 4.17 19.05 -27.44
N HIS A 47 4.52 18.03 -26.64
CA HIS A 47 4.91 16.71 -27.13
C HIS A 47 3.73 15.72 -27.26
N GLY A 48 2.48 16.18 -27.12
CA GLY A 48 1.29 15.32 -27.28
C GLY A 48 1.18 14.21 -26.23
N VAL A 49 1.78 14.40 -25.05
CA VAL A 49 1.76 13.40 -23.98
C VAL A 49 0.38 13.37 -23.33
N ILE A 50 -0.31 12.24 -23.45
CA ILE A 50 -1.62 12.00 -22.82
C ILE A 50 -1.51 11.19 -21.52
N ARG A 51 -0.36 10.54 -21.27
CA ARG A 51 -0.12 9.70 -20.10
C ARG A 51 1.25 9.91 -19.48
N VAL A 52 1.28 10.03 -18.16
CA VAL A 52 2.47 10.14 -17.32
C VAL A 52 2.51 8.97 -16.34
N ALA A 53 3.67 8.36 -16.19
CA ALA A 53 3.96 7.37 -15.17
C ALA A 53 4.93 7.93 -14.12
N LEU A 54 4.64 7.64 -12.86
CA LEU A 54 5.47 7.97 -11.69
C LEU A 54 5.93 6.67 -11.03
N GLU A 55 7.18 6.59 -10.55
CA GLU A 55 7.64 5.44 -9.75
C GLU A 55 7.14 5.54 -8.29
N ALA A 56 7.04 6.74 -7.74
CA ALA A 56 6.60 6.98 -6.38
C ALA A 56 5.45 8.00 -6.32
N ILE A 57 4.34 7.61 -5.67
CA ILE A 57 3.33 8.57 -5.20
C ILE A 57 3.64 8.85 -3.73
N GLY A 58 4.17 10.04 -3.47
CA GLY A 58 4.44 10.53 -2.12
C GLY A 58 4.07 12.02 -1.99
N PRO A 59 4.33 12.64 -0.83
CA PRO A 59 3.99 14.05 -0.58
C PRO A 59 4.56 15.00 -1.64
N TYR A 60 5.77 14.71 -2.15
CA TYR A 60 6.42 15.51 -3.18
C TYR A 60 5.76 15.43 -4.56
N ALA A 61 4.94 14.39 -4.81
CA ALA A 61 4.23 14.22 -6.08
C ALA A 61 2.85 14.92 -6.09
N GLU A 62 2.32 15.34 -4.94
CA GLU A 62 0.92 15.77 -4.83
C GLU A 62 0.61 16.98 -5.72
N ARG A 63 1.46 18.02 -5.68
CA ARG A 63 1.30 19.23 -6.51
C ARG A 63 1.38 18.90 -8.01
N LEU A 64 2.31 18.02 -8.38
CA LEU A 64 2.48 17.56 -9.76
C LEU A 64 1.25 16.79 -10.25
N ILE A 65 0.74 15.84 -9.44
CA ILE A 65 -0.46 15.06 -9.76
C ILE A 65 -1.66 15.97 -9.99
N GLN A 66 -1.86 16.97 -9.12
CA GLN A 66 -2.95 17.94 -9.27
C GLN A 66 -2.83 18.76 -10.54
N ALA A 67 -1.63 19.26 -10.85
CA ALA A 67 -1.40 20.05 -12.07
C ALA A 67 -1.58 19.24 -13.35
N LEU A 68 -1.12 17.98 -13.37
CA LEU A 68 -1.31 17.07 -14.50
C LEU A 68 -2.79 16.71 -14.70
N ALA A 69 -3.51 16.41 -13.61
CA ALA A 69 -4.95 16.13 -13.67
C ALA A 69 -5.74 17.34 -14.17
N GLY A 70 -5.47 18.54 -13.66
CA GLY A 70 -6.07 19.79 -14.15
C GLY A 70 -5.70 20.10 -15.61
N ALA A 71 -4.60 19.54 -16.10
CA ALA A 71 -4.18 19.67 -17.49
C ALA A 71 -4.81 18.63 -18.44
N GLY A 72 -5.60 17.68 -17.92
CA GLY A 72 -6.19 16.58 -18.68
C GLY A 72 -5.20 15.44 -19.01
N ILE A 73 -4.04 15.40 -18.33
CA ILE A 73 -3.02 14.37 -18.56
C ILE A 73 -3.23 13.23 -17.57
N ALA A 74 -3.43 12.01 -18.06
CA ALA A 74 -3.62 10.85 -17.22
C ALA A 74 -2.33 10.53 -16.45
N VAL A 75 -2.42 10.43 -15.12
CA VAL A 75 -1.29 10.06 -14.27
C VAL A 75 -1.48 8.65 -13.73
N GLY A 76 -0.43 7.86 -13.80
CA GLY A 76 -0.39 6.55 -13.18
C GLY A 76 0.91 6.27 -12.44
N ALA A 77 0.89 5.20 -11.66
CA ALA A 77 1.97 4.78 -10.79
C ALA A 77 2.48 3.41 -11.18
N VAL A 78 3.81 3.26 -11.18
CA VAL A 78 4.49 1.99 -11.43
C VAL A 78 5.08 1.48 -10.12
N ASP A 79 5.06 0.16 -9.93
CA ASP A 79 5.74 -0.46 -8.79
C ASP A 79 7.27 -0.31 -8.94
N PRO A 80 7.99 0.29 -7.98
CA PRO A 80 9.44 0.40 -8.01
C PRO A 80 10.16 -0.94 -8.23
N ARG A 81 9.58 -2.06 -7.77
CA ARG A 81 10.14 -3.40 -8.00
C ARG A 81 10.13 -3.79 -9.48
N ARG A 82 9.10 -3.37 -10.22
CA ARG A 82 9.00 -3.60 -11.67
C ARG A 82 9.98 -2.73 -12.44
N ILE A 83 10.11 -1.46 -12.06
CA ILE A 83 11.13 -0.56 -12.65
C ILE A 83 12.54 -1.11 -12.40
N LYS A 84 12.83 -1.59 -11.17
CA LYS A 84 14.10 -2.24 -10.85
C LYS A 84 14.36 -3.49 -11.69
N ALA A 85 13.37 -4.38 -11.81
CA ALA A 85 13.50 -5.58 -12.64
C ALA A 85 13.71 -5.25 -14.12
N TRP A 86 13.00 -4.24 -14.64
CA TRP A 86 13.15 -3.76 -16.01
C TRP A 86 14.53 -3.15 -16.27
N ARG A 87 15.06 -2.37 -15.31
CA ARG A 87 16.44 -1.85 -15.36
C ARG A 87 17.46 -2.98 -15.52
N THR A 88 17.33 -4.03 -14.71
CA THR A 88 18.20 -5.21 -14.78
C THR A 88 18.07 -5.92 -16.13
N ALA A 89 16.85 -6.09 -16.64
CA ALA A 89 16.60 -6.73 -17.92
C ALA A 89 17.19 -5.95 -19.12
N GLU A 90 17.20 -4.61 -19.08
CA GLU A 90 17.85 -3.79 -20.11
C GLU A 90 19.39 -3.77 -20.03
N GLY A 91 20.00 -4.38 -19.00
CA GLY A 91 21.45 -4.36 -18.78
C GLY A 91 22.02 -2.97 -18.40
N ARG A 92 21.15 -2.01 -18.09
CA ARG A 92 21.54 -0.62 -17.77
C ARG A 92 21.75 -0.47 -16.26
N LEU A 93 22.99 -0.71 -15.81
CA LEU A 93 23.34 -0.64 -14.38
C LEU A 93 23.52 0.80 -13.85
N ALA A 94 23.78 1.77 -14.74
CA ALA A 94 23.93 3.17 -14.36
C ALA A 94 22.59 3.75 -13.88
N LYS A 95 22.63 4.48 -12.76
CA LYS A 95 21.46 5.11 -12.15
C LYS A 95 21.70 6.61 -11.96
N ASN A 96 20.83 7.42 -12.54
CA ASN A 96 20.65 8.82 -12.20
C ASN A 96 19.20 9.22 -12.52
N ASP A 97 18.74 10.33 -11.94
CA ASP A 97 17.34 10.77 -12.02
C ASP A 97 16.85 10.90 -13.49
N ARG A 98 17.72 11.36 -14.40
CA ARG A 98 17.42 11.46 -15.84
C ARG A 98 17.25 10.08 -16.51
N LEU A 99 18.13 9.13 -16.22
CA LEU A 99 18.04 7.76 -16.74
C LEU A 99 16.81 7.05 -16.18
N ASP A 100 16.47 7.32 -14.91
CA ASP A 100 15.30 6.77 -14.24
C ASP A 100 14.01 7.32 -14.86
N ALA A 101 13.92 8.63 -15.10
CA ALA A 101 12.79 9.22 -15.83
C ALA A 101 12.61 8.63 -17.24
N ALA A 102 13.71 8.45 -17.99
CA ALA A 102 13.68 7.82 -19.32
C ALA A 102 13.27 6.35 -19.26
N LEU A 103 13.72 5.61 -18.25
CA LEU A 103 13.34 4.21 -17.99
C LEU A 103 11.84 4.10 -17.72
N ILE A 104 11.29 4.97 -16.87
CA ILE A 104 9.87 5.03 -16.54
C ILE A 104 9.05 5.37 -17.80
N ALA A 105 9.52 6.32 -18.63
CA ALA A 105 8.83 6.72 -19.86
C ALA A 105 8.71 5.55 -20.85
N ARG A 106 9.81 4.82 -21.08
CA ARG A 106 9.79 3.61 -21.94
C ARG A 106 8.92 2.52 -21.35
N PHE A 107 9.01 2.28 -20.05
CA PHE A 107 8.17 1.29 -19.37
C PHE A 107 6.68 1.62 -19.55
N ALA A 108 6.29 2.89 -19.36
CA ALA A 108 4.90 3.33 -19.50
C ALA A 108 4.37 3.21 -20.95
N LEU A 109 5.25 3.42 -21.93
CA LEU A 109 4.93 3.25 -23.34
C LEU A 109 4.70 1.77 -23.71
N LEU A 110 5.58 0.89 -23.25
CA LEU A 110 5.57 -0.54 -23.63
C LEU A 110 4.63 -1.39 -22.78
N MET A 111 4.33 -0.96 -21.55
CA MET A 111 3.52 -1.70 -20.58
C MET A 111 2.36 -0.85 -20.03
N PRO A 112 1.47 -0.33 -20.90
CA PRO A 112 0.42 0.60 -20.52
C PRO A 112 -0.54 0.03 -19.47
N ASP A 113 -0.83 -1.27 -19.51
CA ASP A 113 -1.80 -1.93 -18.61
C ASP A 113 -1.26 -2.15 -17.19
N ILE A 114 0.06 -2.04 -17.01
CA ILE A 114 0.72 -2.22 -15.71
C ILE A 114 0.74 -0.90 -14.92
N VAL A 115 0.59 0.23 -15.60
CA VAL A 115 0.53 1.56 -14.99
C VAL A 115 -0.80 1.70 -14.26
N ARG A 116 -0.76 1.73 -12.92
CA ARG A 116 -1.97 1.79 -12.09
C ARG A 116 -2.47 3.23 -11.99
N PRO A 117 -3.79 3.47 -11.95
CA PRO A 117 -4.31 4.80 -11.71
C PRO A 117 -3.84 5.32 -10.35
N VAL A 118 -3.52 6.61 -10.28
CA VAL A 118 -3.26 7.29 -9.01
C VAL A 118 -4.58 7.32 -8.22
N PRO A 119 -4.62 6.91 -6.93
CA PRO A 119 -5.81 7.05 -6.09
C PRO A 119 -6.28 8.50 -6.05
N ASP A 120 -7.58 8.77 -5.87
CA ASP A 120 -8.11 10.13 -5.77
C ASP A 120 -7.54 10.90 -4.54
N ARG A 121 -7.83 12.21 -4.48
CA ARG A 121 -7.29 13.10 -3.43
C ARG A 121 -7.68 12.65 -2.02
N GLU A 122 -8.91 12.20 -1.83
CA GLU A 122 -9.40 11.78 -0.52
C GLU A 122 -8.74 10.47 -0.09
N SER A 123 -8.67 9.48 -0.99
CA SER A 123 -7.93 8.24 -0.78
C SER A 123 -6.45 8.49 -0.42
N ARG A 124 -5.79 9.43 -1.10
CA ARG A 124 -4.40 9.81 -0.77
C ARG A 124 -4.30 10.47 0.61
N ALA A 125 -5.24 11.34 0.98
CA ALA A 125 -5.27 11.99 2.29
C ALA A 125 -5.50 10.98 3.44
N LEU A 126 -6.45 10.04 3.27
CA LEU A 126 -6.67 8.95 4.21
C LEU A 126 -5.41 8.10 4.39
N ARG A 127 -4.71 7.78 3.30
CA ARG A 127 -3.46 7.02 3.34
C ARG A 127 -2.33 7.77 4.04
N ALA A 128 -2.25 9.09 3.89
CA ALA A 128 -1.28 9.91 4.60
C ALA A 128 -1.52 9.87 6.13
N LEU A 129 -2.78 10.02 6.57
CA LEU A 129 -3.16 9.90 7.98
C LEU A 129 -2.91 8.48 8.53
N SER A 130 -3.29 7.43 7.79
CA SER A 130 -2.98 6.03 8.15
C SER A 130 -1.47 5.81 8.31
N THR A 131 -0.67 6.40 7.42
CA THR A 131 0.79 6.35 7.51
C THR A 131 1.31 7.07 8.76
N ARG A 132 0.79 8.27 9.06
CA ARG A 132 1.17 9.03 10.26
C ARG A 132 0.83 8.25 11.54
N ARG A 133 -0.37 7.66 11.61
CA ARG A 133 -0.78 6.78 12.71
C ARG A 133 0.22 5.65 12.94
N ARG A 134 0.66 4.97 11.88
CA ARG A 134 1.66 3.89 11.98
C ARG A 134 3.00 4.39 12.54
N GLN A 135 3.49 5.52 12.05
CA GLN A 135 4.73 6.14 12.56
C GLN A 135 4.63 6.41 14.06
N ILE A 136 3.49 6.92 14.53
CA ILE A 136 3.27 7.18 15.97
C ILE A 136 3.27 5.86 16.76
N VAL A 137 2.60 4.83 16.27
CA VAL A 137 2.61 3.49 16.91
C VAL A 137 4.03 2.92 16.99
N GLU A 138 4.83 3.07 15.93
CA GLU A 138 6.24 2.65 15.90
C GLU A 138 7.07 3.44 16.93
N MET A 139 6.90 4.76 17.01
CA MET A 139 7.57 5.60 18.02
C MET A 139 7.19 5.17 19.44
N ILE A 140 5.91 4.90 19.73
CA ILE A 140 5.47 4.40 21.03
C ILE A 140 6.13 3.05 21.35
N ALA A 141 6.21 2.14 20.37
CA ALA A 141 6.82 0.82 20.58
C ALA A 141 8.33 0.92 20.86
N MET A 142 9.03 1.79 20.14
CA MET A 142 10.44 2.10 20.39
C MET A 142 10.63 2.66 21.80
N GLU A 143 9.78 3.60 22.20
CA GLU A 143 9.87 4.26 23.50
C GLU A 143 9.55 3.31 24.66
N LYS A 144 8.56 2.43 24.50
CA LYS A 144 8.29 1.35 25.47
C LYS A 144 9.46 0.40 25.62
N THR A 145 10.23 0.16 24.56
CA THR A 145 11.43 -0.69 24.62
C THR A 145 12.54 0.00 25.42
N ARG A 146 12.75 1.31 25.21
CA ARG A 146 13.69 2.11 25.99
C ARG A 146 13.30 2.20 27.46
N LEU A 147 12.01 2.40 27.76
CA LEU A 147 11.48 2.43 29.13
C LEU A 147 11.80 1.14 29.91
N LYS A 148 11.73 -0.04 29.27
CA LYS A 148 12.08 -1.32 29.92
C LYS A 148 13.55 -1.41 30.34
N GLN A 149 14.41 -0.60 29.72
CA GLN A 149 15.85 -0.56 29.97
C GLN A 149 16.24 0.62 30.87
N ALA A 150 15.31 1.52 31.20
CA ALA A 150 15.55 2.68 32.04
C ALA A 150 15.55 2.29 33.53
N LEU A 151 16.74 2.30 34.14
CA LEU A 151 16.92 2.03 35.57
C LEU A 151 16.74 3.29 36.42
N ASP A 152 17.08 4.45 35.85
CA ASP A 152 16.91 5.75 36.51
C ASP A 152 15.43 6.18 36.51
N ALA A 153 14.95 6.65 37.67
CA ALA A 153 13.54 6.98 37.88
C ALA A 153 13.09 8.22 37.11
N GLU A 154 13.96 9.22 36.96
CA GLU A 154 13.70 10.46 36.23
C GLU A 154 13.64 10.19 34.73
N ILE A 155 14.59 9.40 34.21
CA ILE A 155 14.58 8.95 32.81
C ILE A 155 13.35 8.09 32.51
N ALA A 156 12.99 7.17 33.40
CA ALA A 156 11.76 6.39 33.26
C ALA A 156 10.50 7.27 33.25
N ALA A 157 10.46 8.34 34.06
CA ALA A 157 9.37 9.30 34.06
C ALA A 157 9.28 10.08 32.73
N SER A 158 10.42 10.50 32.18
CA SER A 158 10.51 11.15 30.87
C SER A 158 9.96 10.28 29.73
N HIS A 159 10.37 9.00 29.67
CA HIS A 159 9.83 8.03 28.72
C HIS A 159 8.31 7.85 28.86
N ARG A 160 7.81 7.72 30.09
CA ARG A 160 6.35 7.63 30.34
C ARG A 160 5.61 8.86 29.83
N SER A 161 6.14 10.05 30.08
CA SER A 161 5.57 11.32 29.61
C SER A 161 5.53 11.39 28.07
N LEU A 162 6.60 10.98 27.38
CA LEU A 162 6.62 10.96 25.92
C LEU A 162 5.63 9.92 25.34
N ILE A 163 5.55 8.73 25.94
CA ILE A 163 4.57 7.71 25.55
C ILE A 163 3.14 8.25 25.68
N ALA A 164 2.83 8.98 26.76
CA ALA A 164 1.51 9.58 26.96
C ALA A 164 1.17 10.59 25.85
N ARG A 165 2.07 11.55 25.57
CA ARG A 165 1.88 12.53 24.48
C ARG A 165 1.70 11.89 23.11
N LEU A 166 2.50 10.86 22.80
CA LEU A 166 2.36 10.12 21.55
C LEU A 166 1.04 9.33 21.49
N ALA A 167 0.54 8.83 22.62
CA ALA A 167 -0.73 8.13 22.68
C ALA A 167 -1.92 9.07 22.45
N GLU A 168 -1.87 10.29 22.97
CA GLU A 168 -2.85 11.36 22.69
C GLU A 168 -2.86 11.73 21.20
N GLU A 169 -1.68 11.97 20.62
CA GLU A 169 -1.54 12.25 19.18
C GLU A 169 -2.07 11.09 18.32
N ARG A 170 -1.79 9.84 18.70
CA ARG A 170 -2.36 8.66 18.02
C ARG A 170 -3.89 8.68 18.06
N GLN A 171 -4.48 8.99 19.21
CA GLN A 171 -5.93 9.04 19.38
C GLN A 171 -6.54 10.17 18.55
N HIS A 172 -5.90 11.33 18.47
CA HIS A 172 -6.34 12.43 17.62
C HIS A 172 -6.39 12.01 16.14
N ILE A 173 -5.32 11.39 15.63
CA ILE A 173 -5.26 10.90 14.24
C ILE A 173 -6.27 9.76 13.99
N GLU A 174 -6.47 8.86 14.96
CA GLU A 174 -7.48 7.79 14.88
C GLU A 174 -8.90 8.40 14.78
N ALA A 175 -9.22 9.40 15.61
CA ALA A 175 -10.51 10.09 15.56
C ALA A 175 -10.73 10.83 14.24
N GLU A 176 -9.70 11.49 13.69
CA GLU A 176 -9.80 12.15 12.40
C GLU A 176 -10.03 11.15 11.25
N LEU A 177 -9.34 10.00 11.28
CA LEU A 177 -9.55 8.92 10.31
C LEU A 177 -10.97 8.36 10.38
N GLU A 178 -11.47 8.08 11.59
CA GLU A 178 -12.83 7.60 11.79
C GLU A 178 -13.87 8.62 11.32
N ALA A 179 -13.71 9.90 11.67
CA ALA A 179 -14.61 10.95 11.24
C ALA A 179 -14.70 11.05 9.71
N ARG A 180 -13.56 10.99 9.01
CA ARG A 180 -13.53 11.01 7.53
C ARG A 180 -14.17 9.78 6.92
N LEU A 181 -13.91 8.59 7.47
CA LEU A 181 -14.50 7.34 6.97
C LEU A 181 -16.01 7.25 7.23
N CYS A 182 -16.49 7.80 8.34
CA CYS A 182 -17.92 7.81 8.70
C CYS A 182 -18.72 8.91 8.00
N ALA A 183 -18.08 9.99 7.52
CA ALA A 183 -18.76 11.09 6.85
C ALA A 183 -18.98 10.86 5.34
N GLY A 184 -18.29 9.90 4.73
CA GLY A 184 -18.34 9.64 3.28
C GLY A 184 -19.10 8.37 2.90
N GLU A 185 -19.07 8.04 1.61
CA GLU A 185 -19.63 6.80 1.03
C GLU A 185 -19.02 5.51 1.64
N GLN A 186 -17.91 5.66 2.37
CA GLN A 186 -17.16 4.57 2.97
C GLN A 186 -17.70 4.13 4.35
N ALA A 187 -18.68 4.84 4.92
CA ALA A 187 -19.17 4.59 6.27
C ALA A 187 -19.76 3.18 6.44
N GLU A 188 -20.63 2.76 5.51
CA GLU A 188 -21.21 1.42 5.51
C GLU A 188 -20.12 0.35 5.43
N ARG A 189 -19.16 0.54 4.51
CA ARG A 189 -18.04 -0.39 4.32
C ARG A 189 -17.14 -0.45 5.55
N PHE A 190 -16.91 0.67 6.22
CA PHE A 190 -16.12 0.72 7.45
C PHE A 190 -16.77 -0.08 8.58
N THR A 191 -18.09 0.06 8.76
CA THR A 191 -18.88 -0.73 9.72
C THR A 191 -18.93 -2.21 9.32
N LEU A 192 -19.13 -2.48 8.03
CA LEU A 192 -19.19 -3.82 7.47
C LEU A 192 -17.92 -4.62 7.76
N LEU A 193 -16.73 -4.04 7.52
CA LEU A 193 -15.46 -4.72 7.78
C LEU A 193 -15.27 -5.03 9.28
N GLN A 194 -15.76 -4.16 10.16
CA GLN A 194 -15.66 -4.34 11.61
C GLN A 194 -16.54 -5.46 12.17
N SER A 195 -17.55 -5.92 11.41
CA SER A 195 -18.33 -7.09 11.81
C SER A 195 -17.51 -8.39 11.79
N ALA A 196 -16.37 -8.41 11.08
CA ALA A 196 -15.53 -9.61 10.99
C ALA A 196 -14.69 -9.84 12.26
N PRO A 197 -14.49 -11.10 12.67
CA PRO A 197 -13.77 -11.43 13.89
C PRO A 197 -12.33 -10.92 13.82
N GLY A 198 -11.92 -10.22 14.87
CA GLY A 198 -10.58 -9.63 14.99
C GLY A 198 -10.36 -8.36 14.18
N VAL A 199 -11.37 -7.84 13.46
CA VAL A 199 -11.26 -6.57 12.73
C VAL A 199 -11.88 -5.45 13.55
N GLY A 200 -11.04 -4.75 14.35
CA GLY A 200 -11.45 -3.51 15.01
C GLY A 200 -11.22 -2.25 14.15
N PRO A 201 -11.57 -1.06 14.67
CA PRO A 201 -11.44 0.21 13.95
C PRO A 201 -10.05 0.43 13.33
N ALA A 202 -8.98 0.19 14.08
CA ALA A 202 -7.60 0.34 13.61
C ALA A 202 -7.24 -0.55 12.40
N ILE A 203 -7.75 -1.78 12.37
CA ILE A 203 -7.52 -2.71 11.27
C ILE A 203 -8.39 -2.30 10.08
N ALA A 204 -9.65 -1.97 10.31
CA ALA A 204 -10.56 -1.48 9.27
C ALA A 204 -10.01 -0.20 8.61
N ILE A 205 -9.52 0.78 9.37
CA ILE A 205 -8.82 1.98 8.87
C ILE A 205 -7.66 1.59 7.95
N THR A 206 -6.81 0.65 8.39
CA THR A 206 -5.66 0.20 7.58
C THR A 206 -6.11 -0.44 6.27
N LEU A 207 -7.17 -1.25 6.29
CA LEU A 207 -7.70 -1.88 5.07
C LEU A 207 -8.32 -0.85 4.13
N MET A 208 -9.09 0.10 4.65
CA MET A 208 -9.73 1.15 3.84
C MET A 208 -8.70 2.09 3.20
N ALA A 209 -7.69 2.52 3.97
CA ALA A 209 -6.69 3.48 3.49
C ALA A 209 -5.56 2.84 2.66
N ASP A 210 -5.15 1.61 2.98
CA ASP A 210 -3.99 0.96 2.36
C ASP A 210 -4.36 -0.26 1.50
N LEU A 211 -5.65 -0.61 1.36
CA LEU A 211 -6.14 -1.65 0.45
C LEU A 211 -7.49 -1.26 -0.21
N PRO A 212 -7.56 -0.12 -0.93
CA PRO A 212 -8.79 0.33 -1.58
C PRO A 212 -9.30 -0.66 -2.65
N GLU A 213 -8.45 -1.57 -3.14
CA GLU A 213 -8.81 -2.56 -4.15
C GLU A 213 -9.47 -3.84 -3.58
N LEU A 214 -9.77 -3.85 -2.27
CA LEU A 214 -10.27 -5.02 -1.53
C LEU A 214 -11.51 -5.68 -2.16
N ASP A 215 -12.38 -4.91 -2.80
CA ASP A 215 -13.63 -5.35 -3.45
C ASP A 215 -13.50 -5.52 -4.97
N ARG A 216 -12.35 -5.17 -5.56
CA ARG A 216 -12.16 -5.16 -7.02
C ARG A 216 -11.29 -6.31 -7.52
N LEU A 217 -10.26 -6.69 -6.75
CA LEU A 217 -9.30 -7.72 -7.15
C LEU A 217 -9.76 -9.14 -6.82
N ASP A 218 -9.40 -10.11 -7.68
CA ASP A 218 -9.61 -11.52 -7.39
C ASP A 218 -8.81 -11.98 -6.15
N ARG A 219 -9.17 -13.15 -5.63
CA ARG A 219 -8.55 -13.74 -4.43
C ARG A 219 -7.02 -13.95 -4.53
N ARG A 220 -6.47 -14.19 -5.72
CA ARG A 220 -5.04 -14.44 -5.94
C ARG A 220 -4.29 -13.12 -6.00
N ALA A 221 -4.76 -12.18 -6.81
CA ALA A 221 -4.22 -10.83 -6.93
C ALA A 221 -4.24 -10.11 -5.58
N LEU A 222 -5.35 -10.20 -4.84
CA LEU A 222 -5.51 -9.60 -3.53
C LEU A 222 -4.55 -10.20 -2.49
N ALA A 223 -4.43 -11.52 -2.43
CA ALA A 223 -3.47 -12.18 -1.53
C ALA A 223 -2.02 -11.82 -1.85
N SER A 224 -1.68 -11.68 -3.14
CA SER A 224 -0.35 -11.21 -3.56
C SER A 224 -0.12 -9.74 -3.18
N LEU A 225 -1.11 -8.87 -3.38
CA LEU A 225 -1.04 -7.45 -3.03
C LEU A 225 -0.89 -7.24 -1.52
N ALA A 226 -1.63 -8.01 -0.72
CA ALA A 226 -1.48 -8.03 0.74
C ALA A 226 -0.19 -8.75 1.21
N GLY A 227 0.52 -9.46 0.32
CA GLY A 227 1.74 -10.18 0.66
C GLY A 227 1.51 -11.44 1.51
N LEU A 228 0.34 -12.07 1.36
CA LEU A 228 -0.06 -13.32 2.03
C LEU A 228 -0.07 -14.52 1.07
N ALA A 229 0.19 -14.30 -0.23
CA ALA A 229 0.36 -15.38 -1.20
C ALA A 229 1.68 -16.12 -0.94
N PRO A 230 1.67 -17.45 -0.74
CA PRO A 230 2.89 -18.25 -0.66
C PRO A 230 3.62 -18.22 -2.01
N GLN A 231 4.93 -17.99 -1.95
CA GLN A 231 5.85 -18.14 -3.07
C GLN A 231 6.62 -19.44 -2.86
N ILE A 232 6.43 -20.39 -3.77
CA ILE A 232 7.12 -21.68 -3.74
C ILE A 232 8.48 -21.47 -4.40
N SER A 233 9.54 -21.85 -3.69
CA SER A 233 10.88 -21.97 -4.25
C SER A 233 11.25 -23.45 -4.30
N GLN A 234 11.54 -23.94 -5.50
CA GLN A 234 12.06 -25.29 -5.70
C GLN A 234 13.21 -25.20 -6.69
N SER A 235 14.44 -25.38 -6.18
CA SER A 235 15.64 -25.49 -7.01
C SER A 235 16.10 -26.95 -7.01
N GLY A 236 16.17 -27.55 -8.21
CA GLY A 236 16.56 -28.95 -8.39
C GLY A 236 15.67 -29.95 -7.65
N ALA A 237 16.28 -30.98 -7.06
CA ALA A 237 15.60 -32.08 -6.37
C ALA A 237 15.27 -31.79 -4.87
N GLY A 238 15.46 -30.55 -4.40
CA GLY A 238 15.18 -30.19 -3.00
C GLY A 238 13.69 -30.22 -2.66
N GLN A 239 13.37 -30.36 -1.37
CA GLN A 239 12.00 -30.22 -0.90
C GLN A 239 11.47 -28.80 -1.17
N PRO A 240 10.27 -28.65 -1.76
CA PRO A 240 9.71 -27.34 -2.04
C PRO A 240 9.45 -26.60 -0.74
N SER A 241 10.04 -25.41 -0.60
CA SER A 241 9.74 -24.50 0.51
C SER A 241 8.80 -23.39 0.04
N ALA A 242 7.93 -22.93 0.94
CA ALA A 242 7.00 -21.85 0.65
C ALA A 242 7.18 -20.71 1.66
N HIS A 243 7.40 -19.50 1.15
CA HIS A 243 7.54 -18.30 1.96
C HIS A 243 6.59 -17.21 1.47
N ILE A 244 6.11 -16.37 2.38
CA ILE A 244 5.41 -15.14 1.97
C ILE A 244 6.44 -14.03 1.79
N ALA A 245 6.35 -13.30 0.69
CA ALA A 245 7.21 -12.15 0.42
C ALA A 245 6.45 -11.07 -0.36
N GLY A 246 7.04 -9.87 -0.46
CA GLY A 246 6.45 -8.76 -1.20
C GLY A 246 5.17 -8.22 -0.58
N GLY A 247 4.27 -7.72 -1.43
CA GLY A 247 3.00 -7.09 -1.05
C GLY A 247 3.14 -5.77 -0.28
N ARG A 248 2.06 -5.37 0.40
CA ARG A 248 1.93 -4.21 1.30
C ARG A 248 2.14 -4.66 2.76
N PRO A 249 3.32 -4.42 3.37
CA PRO A 249 3.64 -4.94 4.70
C PRO A 249 2.69 -4.48 5.80
N CYS A 250 2.22 -3.23 5.75
CA CYS A 250 1.26 -2.68 6.70
C CYS A 250 -0.08 -3.46 6.70
N VAL A 251 -0.60 -3.76 5.51
CA VAL A 251 -1.82 -4.56 5.33
C VAL A 251 -1.60 -5.98 5.85
N ARG A 252 -0.45 -6.60 5.54
CA ARG A 252 -0.09 -7.92 6.07
C ARG A 252 -0.08 -7.95 7.59
N SER A 253 0.57 -6.97 8.23
CA SER A 253 0.65 -6.87 9.68
C SER A 253 -0.73 -6.69 10.31
N ALA A 254 -1.59 -5.84 9.73
CA ALA A 254 -2.95 -5.66 10.19
C ALA A 254 -3.78 -6.95 10.11
N LEU A 255 -3.71 -7.66 8.97
CA LEU A 255 -4.40 -8.95 8.79
C LEU A 255 -3.85 -10.05 9.69
N TYR A 256 -2.54 -10.04 9.99
CA TYR A 256 -1.95 -10.97 10.94
C TYR A 256 -2.48 -10.73 12.37
N LEU A 257 -2.59 -9.47 12.80
CA LEU A 257 -3.18 -9.11 14.10
C LEU A 257 -4.67 -9.47 14.15
N ALA A 258 -5.41 -9.24 13.06
CA ALA A 258 -6.79 -9.66 12.94
C ALA A 258 -6.93 -11.18 13.08
N ALA A 259 -6.09 -11.94 12.36
CA ALA A 259 -6.04 -13.39 12.43
C ALA A 259 -5.68 -13.91 13.84
N LEU A 260 -4.76 -13.24 14.54
CA LEU A 260 -4.40 -13.60 15.92
C LEU A 260 -5.59 -13.48 16.87
N SER A 261 -6.39 -12.42 16.72
CA SER A 261 -7.61 -12.23 17.48
C SER A 261 -8.69 -13.25 17.07
N ALA A 262 -8.94 -13.39 15.76
CA ALA A 262 -9.94 -14.31 15.23
C ALA A 262 -9.66 -15.78 15.55
N ALA A 263 -8.38 -16.18 15.68
CA ALA A 263 -7.97 -17.52 16.08
C ALA A 263 -8.22 -17.82 17.57
N ARG A 264 -8.57 -16.82 18.39
CA ARG A 264 -8.90 -16.97 19.81
C ARG A 264 -10.40 -16.98 20.08
N LEU A 265 -11.19 -16.36 19.21
CA LEU A 265 -12.64 -16.24 19.33
C LEU A 265 -13.35 -17.49 18.80
N ASP A 266 -14.40 -17.94 19.48
CA ASP A 266 -15.17 -19.14 19.12
C ASP A 266 -15.98 -18.95 17.82
N HIS A 267 -16.55 -17.75 17.62
CA HIS A 267 -17.25 -17.27 16.42
C HIS A 267 -16.26 -16.71 15.37
N GLY A 268 -15.14 -17.41 15.18
CA GLY A 268 -14.06 -16.95 14.32
C GLY A 268 -13.34 -18.09 13.64
N TYR A 269 -12.02 -18.11 13.80
CA TYR A 269 -11.14 -19.10 13.17
C TYR A 269 -10.45 -20.02 14.18
N LYS A 270 -10.91 -20.06 15.44
CA LYS A 270 -10.29 -20.86 16.51
C LYS A 270 -10.24 -22.36 16.20
N ALA A 271 -11.36 -22.95 15.81
CA ALA A 271 -11.42 -24.38 15.48
C ALA A 271 -10.47 -24.74 14.31
N GLU A 272 -10.46 -23.92 13.25
CA GLU A 272 -9.56 -24.12 12.11
C GLU A 272 -8.08 -23.93 12.47
N TYR A 273 -7.78 -22.94 13.32
CA TYR A 273 -6.44 -22.71 13.84
C TYR A 273 -5.95 -23.94 14.61
N GLN A 274 -6.76 -24.44 15.55
CA GLN A 274 -6.45 -25.61 16.37
C GLN A 274 -6.26 -26.86 15.50
N ALA A 275 -7.15 -27.10 14.53
CA ALA A 275 -7.02 -28.21 13.59
C ALA A 275 -5.69 -28.16 12.81
N MET A 276 -5.29 -26.99 12.32
CA MET A 276 -3.99 -26.82 11.64
C MET A 276 -2.81 -27.06 12.58
N ARG A 277 -2.90 -26.63 13.85
CA ARG A 277 -1.86 -26.87 14.85
C ARG A 277 -1.73 -28.34 15.21
N LEU A 278 -2.85 -29.05 15.37
CA LEU A 278 -2.89 -30.49 15.61
C LEU A 278 -2.32 -31.28 14.42
N ALA A 279 -2.54 -30.81 13.20
CA ALA A 279 -1.90 -31.34 11.99
C ALA A 279 -0.39 -30.98 11.84
N GLY A 280 0.26 -30.46 12.89
CA GLY A 280 1.69 -30.19 12.91
C GLY A 280 2.12 -28.86 12.27
N LYS A 281 1.20 -28.02 11.77
CA LYS A 281 1.61 -26.74 11.15
C LYS A 281 2.18 -25.78 12.20
N PRO A 282 3.32 -25.10 11.93
CA PRO A 282 3.84 -24.07 12.82
C PRO A 282 2.82 -22.94 13.07
N ALA A 283 2.84 -22.35 14.26
CA ALA A 283 1.83 -21.36 14.68
C ALA A 283 1.74 -20.16 13.73
N LYS A 284 2.88 -19.60 13.32
CA LYS A 284 2.92 -18.48 12.37
C LYS A 284 2.36 -18.87 11.00
N VAL A 285 2.59 -20.10 10.54
CA VAL A 285 2.06 -20.59 9.25
C VAL A 285 0.54 -20.73 9.32
N ALA A 286 0.01 -21.27 10.42
CA ALA A 286 -1.44 -21.36 10.64
C ALA A 286 -2.09 -19.97 10.69
N LEU A 287 -1.48 -19.00 11.38
CA LEU A 287 -1.98 -17.61 11.43
C LEU A 287 -1.94 -16.92 10.08
N VAL A 288 -0.90 -17.12 9.27
CA VAL A 288 -0.83 -16.59 7.90
C VAL A 288 -1.93 -17.20 7.01
N ALA A 289 -2.21 -18.49 7.18
CA ALA A 289 -3.32 -19.14 6.48
C ALA A 289 -4.68 -18.54 6.87
N ILE A 290 -4.90 -18.26 8.15
CA ILE A 290 -6.11 -17.58 8.66
C ILE A 290 -6.18 -16.15 8.14
N ALA A 291 -5.09 -15.39 8.18
CA ALA A 291 -5.04 -14.03 7.64
C ALA A 291 -5.43 -13.99 6.16
N ARG A 292 -4.99 -14.98 5.37
CA ARG A 292 -5.38 -15.11 3.96
C ARG A 292 -6.87 -15.47 3.81
N LYS A 293 -7.40 -16.39 4.62
CA LYS A 293 -8.84 -16.72 4.61
C LYS A 293 -9.70 -15.50 4.98
N LEU A 294 -9.34 -14.81 6.06
CA LEU A 294 -9.99 -13.60 6.52
C LEU A 294 -9.97 -12.52 5.43
N LEU A 295 -8.84 -12.29 4.75
CA LEU A 295 -8.76 -11.36 3.62
C LEU A 295 -9.73 -11.70 2.49
N VAL A 296 -9.84 -12.97 2.12
CA VAL A 296 -10.79 -13.42 1.08
C VAL A 296 -12.23 -13.22 1.54
N ALA A 297 -12.53 -13.50 2.81
CA ALA A 297 -13.85 -13.28 3.37
C ALA A 297 -14.21 -11.79 3.40
N LEU A 298 -13.30 -10.92 3.85
CA LEU A 298 -13.48 -9.46 3.84
C LEU A 298 -13.72 -8.91 2.43
N SER A 299 -13.02 -9.44 1.41
CA SER A 299 -13.26 -9.10 0.01
C SER A 299 -14.66 -9.51 -0.44
N SER A 300 -15.11 -10.72 -0.08
CA SER A 300 -16.45 -11.21 -0.38
C SER A 300 -17.54 -10.37 0.31
N MET A 301 -17.35 -10.05 1.60
CA MET A 301 -18.24 -9.18 2.36
C MET A 301 -18.38 -7.83 1.68
N ALA A 302 -17.27 -7.18 1.34
CA ALA A 302 -17.25 -5.88 0.69
C ALA A 302 -17.92 -5.90 -0.70
N ARG A 303 -17.72 -6.97 -1.49
CA ARG A 303 -18.37 -7.14 -2.80
C ARG A 303 -19.88 -7.37 -2.71
N GLN A 304 -20.33 -8.06 -1.68
CA GLN A 304 -21.74 -8.46 -1.52
C GLN A 304 -22.53 -7.51 -0.62
N ASN A 305 -21.86 -6.54 0.00
CA ASN A 305 -22.38 -5.70 1.08
C ASN A 305 -23.08 -6.53 2.18
N ARG A 306 -22.44 -7.62 2.63
CA ARG A 306 -22.99 -8.54 3.64
C ARG A 306 -22.09 -8.61 4.87
N PRO A 307 -22.63 -8.42 6.09
CA PRO A 307 -21.85 -8.52 7.31
C PRO A 307 -21.32 -9.93 7.50
N TRP A 308 -20.35 -10.06 8.40
CA TRP A 308 -19.78 -11.35 8.74
C TRP A 308 -20.86 -12.32 9.20
N GLN A 309 -20.73 -13.57 8.75
CA GLN A 309 -21.59 -14.67 9.16
C GLN A 309 -20.68 -15.82 9.62
N ASP A 310 -21.03 -16.43 10.74
CA ASP A 310 -20.31 -17.57 11.30
C ASP A 310 -20.60 -18.85 10.51
N LYS A 311 -20.03 -18.90 9.30
CA LYS A 311 -19.76 -20.07 8.42
C LYS A 311 -19.61 -19.55 6.99
N PRO A 312 -18.56 -19.93 6.24
CA PRO A 312 -18.70 -19.91 4.79
C PRO A 312 -19.79 -20.93 4.39
N PRO A 313 -20.61 -20.66 3.36
CA PRO A 313 -21.44 -21.70 2.77
C PRO A 313 -20.54 -22.89 2.42
N SER A 314 -21.01 -24.10 2.73
CA SER A 314 -20.35 -25.34 2.33
C SER A 314 -20.05 -25.27 0.85
N LYS A 315 -18.78 -25.48 0.48
CA LYS A 315 -18.40 -25.64 -0.92
C LYS A 315 -19.24 -26.78 -1.52
N THR A 316 -20.14 -26.42 -2.41
CA THR A 316 -20.60 -27.30 -3.49
C THR A 316 -19.60 -27.18 -4.64
#